data_AF-A0A5C7VX66-F1
#
_entry.id   AF-A0A5C7VX66-F1
#
_cell.length_a   1.000
_cell.length_b   1.000
_cell.length_c   1.000
_cell.angle_alpha   90.00
_cell.angle_beta   90.00
_cell.angle_gamma   90.00
#
_symmetry.space_group_name_H-M   'P 1'
#
loop_
_entity.id
_entity.type
_entity.pdbx_description
1 polymer ?
#
loop_
_entity_poly.entity_id
_entity_poly.type
_entity_poly.pdbx_seq_one_letter_code
_entity_poly.pdbx_strand_id
1 'polypeptide(L)'
;MKNLFACLSLCLLLAACASPLLHDERADERAADAAAAQALAASAPPVSEALDPWLQAQRARIETARADATQRFEADEKACWRRFAVNACVRAARSDRRSVTDRLRQEELAVNEVERQRTSQARLRQLEEKQRSAAPQ
;
A
#
# COMPACT_ATOMS: atom_id res chain seq x y z
N MET A 1 35.70 20.27 -28.03
CA MET A 1 35.80 20.09 -26.56
C MET A 1 35.11 21.18 -25.72
N LYS A 2 34.74 22.34 -26.28
CA LYS A 2 34.03 23.41 -25.54
C LYS A 2 32.51 23.16 -25.38
N ASN A 3 31.92 22.31 -26.23
CA ASN A 3 30.47 22.04 -26.26
C ASN A 3 30.03 20.88 -25.34
N LEU A 4 30.96 20.04 -24.85
CA LEU A 4 30.64 18.99 -23.87
C LEU A 4 30.47 19.56 -22.45
N PHE A 5 31.23 20.59 -22.10
CA PHE A 5 31.15 21.23 -20.78
C PHE A 5 29.85 22.01 -20.57
N ALA A 6 29.24 22.54 -21.64
CA ALA A 6 27.96 23.24 -21.60
C ALA A 6 26.77 22.31 -21.30
N CYS A 7 26.80 21.06 -21.79
CA CYS A 7 25.76 20.07 -21.47
C CYS A 7 25.88 19.52 -20.04
N LEU A 8 27.11 19.34 -19.53
CA LEU A 8 27.34 18.88 -18.16
C LEU A 8 26.89 19.90 -17.11
N SER A 9 27.04 21.19 -17.39
CA SER A 9 26.60 22.26 -16.49
C SER A 9 25.07 22.47 -16.52
N LEU A 10 24.40 22.17 -17.64
CA LEU A 10 22.94 22.22 -17.73
C LEU A 10 22.24 21.10 -16.93
N CYS A 11 22.85 19.91 -16.85
CA CYS A 11 22.30 18.79 -16.06
C CYS A 11 22.40 19.02 -14.54
N LEU A 12 23.41 19.73 -14.05
CA LEU A 12 23.58 20.04 -12.63
C LEU A 12 22.56 21.07 -12.11
N LEU A 13 22.07 21.97 -12.97
CA LEU A 13 21.05 22.96 -12.59
C LEU A 13 19.62 22.37 -12.52
N LEU A 14 19.35 21.26 -13.22
CA LEU A 14 18.05 20.55 -13.16
C LEU A 14 17.86 19.77 -11.85
N ALA A 15 18.93 19.39 -11.15
CA ALA A 15 18.86 18.69 -9.88
C ALA A 15 18.49 19.59 -8.69
N ALA A 16 18.64 20.91 -8.82
CA ALA A 16 18.41 21.86 -7.73
C ALA A 16 16.91 22.10 -7.40
N CYS A 17 15.99 21.65 -8.26
CA CYS A 17 14.54 21.72 -8.01
C CYS A 17 13.99 20.46 -7.31
N ALA A 18 14.78 19.40 -7.18
CA ALA A 18 14.37 18.21 -6.43
C ALA A 18 14.69 18.44 -4.96
N SER A 19 13.69 18.68 -4.12
CA SER A 19 13.88 18.81 -2.67
C SER A 19 14.20 17.42 -2.08
N PRO A 20 15.46 17.09 -1.75
CA PRO A 20 15.84 15.74 -1.34
C PRO A 20 15.18 15.34 -0.03
N LEU A 21 15.03 16.30 0.90
CA LEU A 21 14.43 16.10 2.22
C LEU A 21 12.96 15.63 2.14
N LEU A 22 12.13 16.26 1.28
CA LEU A 22 10.72 15.88 1.10
C LEU A 22 10.54 14.55 0.35
N HIS A 23 11.57 14.10 -0.37
CA HIS A 23 11.55 12.78 -0.99
C HIS A 23 11.92 11.71 0.04
N ASP A 24 12.85 12.02 0.94
CA ASP A 24 13.28 11.15 2.04
C ASP A 24 12.11 10.85 2.97
N GLU A 25 11.39 11.89 3.44
CA GLU A 25 10.24 11.70 4.34
C GLU A 25 9.13 10.83 3.72
N ARG A 26 8.83 11.01 2.43
CA ARG A 26 7.85 10.17 1.73
C ARG A 26 8.35 8.75 1.46
N ALA A 27 9.66 8.55 1.36
CA ALA A 27 10.23 7.21 1.23
C ALA A 27 10.14 6.47 2.56
N ASP A 28 10.44 7.16 3.67
CA ASP A 28 10.32 6.63 5.03
C ASP A 28 8.88 6.26 5.37
N GLU A 29 7.90 7.12 5.06
CA GLU A 29 6.48 6.82 5.23
C GLU A 29 6.07 5.54 4.49
N ARG A 30 6.45 5.41 3.21
CA ARG A 30 6.14 4.19 2.43
C ARG A 30 6.83 2.94 2.97
N ALA A 31 8.06 3.08 3.47
CA ALA A 31 8.79 1.98 4.10
C ALA A 31 8.10 1.54 5.39
N ALA A 32 7.64 2.49 6.20
CA ALA A 32 6.87 2.21 7.42
C ALA A 32 5.53 1.53 7.10
N ASP A 33 4.79 2.00 6.08
CA ASP A 33 3.56 1.37 5.63
C ASP A 33 3.79 -0.06 5.12
N ALA A 34 4.86 -0.29 4.36
CA ALA A 34 5.25 -1.62 3.91
C ALA A 34 5.61 -2.55 5.07
N ALA A 35 6.32 -2.06 6.08
CA ALA A 35 6.65 -2.83 7.28
C ALA A 35 5.39 -3.18 8.10
N ALA A 36 4.45 -2.24 8.24
CA ALA A 36 3.16 -2.48 8.89
C ALA A 36 2.34 -3.54 8.13
N ALA A 37 2.33 -3.49 6.79
CA ALA A 37 1.66 -4.48 5.96
C ALA A 37 2.30 -5.88 6.11
N GLN A 38 3.63 -5.97 6.20
CA GLN A 38 4.33 -7.23 6.48
C GLN A 38 3.97 -7.78 7.87
N ALA A 39 3.90 -6.92 8.88
CA ALA A 39 3.48 -7.31 10.23
C ALA A 39 2.02 -7.81 10.25
N LEU A 40 1.13 -7.18 9.47
CA LEU A 40 -0.24 -7.66 9.29
C LEU A 40 -0.26 -9.07 8.67
N ALA A 41 0.49 -9.31 7.59
CA ALA A 41 0.59 -10.65 7.00
C ALA A 41 1.15 -11.69 7.99
N ALA A 42 2.15 -11.30 8.79
CA ALA A 42 2.74 -12.18 9.82
C ALA A 42 1.76 -12.51 10.96
N SER A 43 0.73 -11.70 11.16
CA SER A 43 -0.33 -11.97 12.15
C SER A 43 -1.38 -12.99 11.68
N ALA A 44 -1.31 -13.45 10.42
CA ALA A 44 -2.27 -14.42 9.90
C ALA A 44 -2.19 -15.75 10.67
N PRO A 45 -3.33 -16.36 11.02
CA PRO A 45 -3.33 -17.61 11.77
C PRO A 45 -2.69 -18.75 10.94
N PRO A 46 -1.90 -19.62 11.59
CA PRO A 46 -1.25 -20.73 10.89
C PRO A 46 -2.25 -21.84 10.48
N VAL A 47 -3.37 -21.96 11.20
CA VAL A 47 -4.40 -22.99 11.03
C VAL A 47 -5.43 -22.57 9.97
N SER A 48 -5.76 -23.48 9.06
CA SER A 48 -6.65 -23.20 7.92
C SER A 48 -8.07 -22.80 8.32
N GLU A 49 -8.63 -23.39 9.38
CA GLU A 49 -10.01 -23.10 9.82
C GLU A 49 -10.19 -21.67 10.34
N ALA A 50 -9.16 -21.11 11.00
CA ALA A 50 -9.18 -19.74 11.49
C ALA A 50 -8.79 -18.70 10.42
N LEU A 51 -8.22 -19.15 9.29
CA LEU A 51 -7.71 -18.26 8.26
C LEU A 51 -8.82 -17.56 7.48
N ASP A 52 -9.85 -18.27 7.04
CA ASP A 52 -10.92 -17.66 6.24
C ASP A 52 -11.67 -16.58 7.04
N PRO A 53 -12.08 -16.81 8.31
CA PRO A 53 -12.64 -15.75 9.14
C PRO A 53 -11.69 -14.56 9.33
N TRP A 54 -10.38 -14.81 9.48
CA TRP A 54 -9.38 -13.75 9.58
C TRP A 54 -9.29 -12.93 8.29
N LEU A 55 -9.23 -13.56 7.12
CA LEU A 55 -9.20 -12.89 5.81
C LEU A 55 -10.44 -12.02 5.61
N GLN A 56 -11.62 -12.55 5.93
CA GLN A 56 -12.88 -11.79 5.84
C GLN A 56 -12.90 -10.60 6.81
N ALA A 57 -12.45 -10.79 8.04
CA ALA A 57 -12.36 -9.70 9.02
C ALA A 57 -11.40 -8.59 8.56
N GLN A 58 -10.22 -8.94 8.01
CA GLN A 58 -9.28 -7.94 7.51
C GLN A 58 -9.84 -7.18 6.30
N ARG A 59 -10.50 -7.87 5.36
CA ARG A 59 -11.15 -7.25 4.20
C ARG A 59 -12.24 -6.29 4.62
N ALA A 60 -13.14 -6.71 5.52
CA ALA A 60 -14.20 -5.88 6.05
C ALA A 60 -13.63 -4.63 6.74
N ARG A 61 -12.60 -4.80 7.59
CA ARG A 61 -11.92 -3.70 8.26
C ARG A 61 -11.32 -2.70 7.26
N ILE A 62 -10.63 -3.18 6.23
CA ILE A 62 -10.01 -2.32 5.20
C ILE A 62 -11.10 -1.55 4.43
N GLU A 63 -12.20 -2.20 4.06
CA GLU A 63 -13.30 -1.54 3.35
C GLU A 63 -13.98 -0.47 4.21
N THR A 64 -14.25 -0.77 5.48
CA THR A 64 -14.76 0.23 6.44
C THR A 64 -13.79 1.41 6.56
N ALA A 65 -12.49 1.15 6.73
CA ALA A 65 -11.49 2.22 6.84
C ALA A 65 -11.39 3.09 5.57
N ARG A 66 -11.60 2.50 4.38
CA ARG A 66 -11.66 3.25 3.10
C ARG A 66 -12.90 4.13 3.03
N ALA A 67 -14.05 3.62 3.47
CA ALA A 67 -15.28 4.40 3.55
C ALA A 67 -15.11 5.58 4.53
N ASP A 68 -14.55 5.33 5.70
CA ASP A 68 -14.28 6.36 6.72
C ASP A 68 -13.32 7.43 6.20
N ALA A 69 -12.24 7.05 5.53
CA ALA A 69 -11.30 8.00 4.91
C ALA A 69 -11.98 8.87 3.84
N THR A 70 -12.94 8.31 3.11
CA THR A 70 -13.73 9.04 2.10
C THR A 70 -14.68 10.03 2.77
N GLN A 71 -15.46 9.58 3.76
CA GLN A 71 -16.36 10.45 4.53
C GLN A 71 -15.62 11.58 5.22
N ARG A 72 -14.45 11.27 5.80
CA ARG A 72 -13.60 12.27 6.44
C ARG A 72 -13.15 13.33 5.46
N PHE A 73 -12.68 12.92 4.28
CA PHE A 73 -12.28 13.84 3.23
C PHE A 73 -13.44 14.74 2.78
N GLU A 74 -14.64 14.20 2.58
CA GLU A 74 -15.81 15.00 2.21
C GLU A 74 -16.18 16.04 3.28
N ALA A 75 -16.09 15.67 4.56
CA ALA A 75 -16.31 16.58 5.68
C ALA A 75 -15.24 17.68 5.73
N ASP A 76 -13.97 17.31 5.58
CA ASP A 76 -12.85 18.25 5.59
C ASP A 76 -12.89 19.19 4.37
N GLU A 77 -13.27 18.69 3.18
CA GLU A 77 -13.46 19.50 1.98
C GLU A 77 -14.56 20.55 2.18
N LYS A 78 -15.72 20.16 2.73
CA LYS A 78 -16.80 21.10 3.09
C LYS A 78 -16.33 22.16 4.10
N ALA A 79 -15.54 21.75 5.09
CA ALA A 79 -14.98 22.67 6.08
C ALA A 79 -13.96 23.65 5.45
N CYS A 80 -13.17 23.20 4.46
CA CYS A 80 -12.20 24.04 3.76
C CYS A 80 -12.85 25.21 3.02
N TRP A 81 -14.04 25.02 2.45
CA TRP A 81 -14.77 26.09 1.73
C TRP A 81 -15.17 27.27 2.61
N ARG A 82 -15.16 27.11 3.94
CA ARG A 82 -15.43 28.19 4.89
C ARG A 82 -14.17 28.98 5.28
N ARG A 83 -13.00 28.62 4.75
CA ARG A 83 -11.71 29.23 5.08
C ARG A 83 -11.25 30.17 3.97
N PHE A 84 -10.43 31.16 4.32
CA PHE A 84 -9.84 32.07 3.33
C PHE A 84 -8.86 31.36 2.37
N ALA A 85 -8.09 30.39 2.87
CA ALA A 85 -7.10 29.65 2.08
C ALA A 85 -7.64 28.29 1.56
N VAL A 86 -8.80 28.30 0.91
CA VAL A 86 -9.51 27.07 0.46
C VAL A 86 -8.59 26.10 -0.28
N ASN A 87 -7.86 26.59 -1.29
CA ASN A 87 -7.02 25.73 -2.13
C ASN A 87 -5.90 25.03 -1.36
N ALA A 88 -5.26 25.74 -0.41
CA ALA A 88 -4.23 25.13 0.43
C ALA A 88 -4.85 24.07 1.36
N CYS A 89 -6.01 24.37 1.94
CA CYS A 89 -6.76 23.45 2.80
C CYS A 89 -7.18 22.17 2.05
N VAL A 90 -7.81 22.31 0.87
CA VAL A 90 -8.24 21.15 0.07
C VAL A 90 -7.05 20.31 -0.37
N ARG A 91 -5.91 20.93 -0.72
CA ARG A 91 -4.69 20.18 -1.04
C ARG A 91 -4.18 19.34 0.14
N ALA A 92 -4.20 19.90 1.35
CA ALA A 92 -3.83 19.17 2.56
C ALA A 92 -4.79 18.00 2.81
N ALA A 93 -6.10 18.22 2.80
CA ALA A 93 -7.11 17.17 2.97
C ALA A 93 -6.96 16.03 1.94
N ARG A 94 -6.64 16.36 0.67
CA ARG A 94 -6.33 15.36 -0.36
C ARG A 94 -5.04 14.58 -0.07
N SER A 95 -4.04 15.24 0.51
CA SER A 95 -2.78 14.60 0.92
C SER A 95 -3.00 13.62 2.05
N ASP A 96 -3.76 14.02 3.06
CA ASP A 96 -4.08 13.18 4.21
C ASP A 96 -4.87 11.95 3.77
N ARG A 97 -5.89 12.14 2.91
CA ARG A 97 -6.63 11.01 2.32
C ARG A 97 -5.71 10.06 1.55
N ARG A 98 -4.81 10.59 0.72
CA ARG A 98 -3.86 9.76 -0.04
C ARG A 98 -2.98 8.92 0.87
N SER A 99 -2.37 9.53 1.89
CA SER A 99 -1.54 8.81 2.86
C SER A 99 -2.32 7.64 3.50
N VAL A 100 -3.55 7.90 3.97
CA VAL A 100 -4.39 6.85 4.57
C VAL A 100 -4.73 5.75 3.56
N THR A 101 -5.15 6.10 2.35
CA THR A 101 -5.51 5.11 1.32
C THR A 101 -4.31 4.31 0.82
N ASP A 102 -3.13 4.92 0.70
CA ASP A 102 -1.90 4.24 0.29
C ASP A 102 -1.48 3.18 1.32
N ARG A 103 -1.55 3.52 2.62
CA ARG A 103 -1.34 2.55 3.71
C ARG A 103 -2.33 1.39 3.65
N LEU A 104 -3.63 1.70 3.53
CA LEU A 104 -4.69 0.67 3.43
C LEU A 104 -4.48 -0.24 2.21
N ARG A 105 -3.97 0.30 1.10
CA ARG A 105 -3.61 -0.50 -0.08
C ARG A 105 -2.47 -1.47 0.22
N GLN A 106 -1.44 -1.07 0.96
CA GLN A 106 -0.36 -1.99 1.35
C GLN A 106 -0.89 -3.14 2.21
N GLU A 107 -1.76 -2.83 3.18
CA GLU A 107 -2.42 -3.83 4.00
C GLU A 107 -3.27 -4.81 3.16
N GLU A 108 -4.04 -4.30 2.19
CA GLU A 108 -4.83 -5.13 1.28
C GLU A 108 -3.94 -6.07 0.44
N LEU A 109 -2.82 -5.56 -0.07
CA LEU A 109 -1.86 -6.39 -0.82
C LEU A 109 -1.26 -7.50 0.05
N ALA A 110 -0.94 -7.21 1.32
CA ALA A 110 -0.44 -8.18 2.27
C ALA A 110 -1.47 -9.27 2.60
N VAL A 111 -2.73 -8.90 2.85
CA VAL A 111 -3.84 -9.85 3.07
C VAL A 111 -4.05 -10.73 1.83
N ASN A 112 -4.01 -10.16 0.63
CA ASN A 112 -4.15 -10.90 -0.61
C ASN A 112 -2.96 -11.84 -0.87
N GLU A 113 -1.74 -11.47 -0.45
CA GLU A 113 -0.57 -12.36 -0.54
C GLU A 113 -0.72 -13.59 0.37
N VAL A 114 -1.21 -13.40 1.61
CA VAL A 114 -1.51 -14.51 2.52
C VAL A 114 -2.47 -15.51 1.87
N GLU A 115 -3.57 -15.02 1.28
CA GLU A 115 -4.54 -15.89 0.60
C GLU A 115 -3.94 -16.61 -0.61
N ARG A 116 -3.13 -15.91 -1.42
CA ARG A 116 -2.43 -16.50 -2.57
C ARG A 116 -1.50 -17.64 -2.17
N GLN A 117 -0.69 -17.45 -1.13
CA GLN A 117 0.24 -18.47 -0.63
C GLN A 117 -0.53 -19.73 -0.20
N ARG A 118 -1.66 -19.55 0.48
CA ARG A 118 -2.48 -20.64 1.00
C ARG A 118 -3.16 -21.44 -0.10
N THR A 119 -3.74 -20.74 -1.07
CA THR A 119 -4.34 -21.36 -2.25
C THR A 119 -3.28 -22.13 -3.06
N SER A 120 -2.08 -21.57 -3.20
CA SER A 120 -0.96 -22.21 -3.89
C SER A 120 -0.50 -23.48 -3.17
N GLN A 121 -0.34 -23.46 -1.84
CA GLN A 121 0.00 -24.63 -1.04
C GLN A 121 -1.07 -25.72 -1.12
N ALA A 122 -2.36 -25.35 -1.07
CA ALA A 122 -3.46 -26.30 -1.20
C ALA A 122 -3.44 -26.99 -2.59
N ARG A 123 -3.20 -26.21 -3.65
CA ARG A 123 -3.08 -26.73 -5.01
C ARG A 123 -1.88 -27.68 -5.18
N LEU A 124 -0.73 -27.36 -4.58
CA LEU A 124 0.44 -28.23 -4.59
C LEU A 124 0.15 -29.58 -3.93
N ARG A 125 -0.48 -29.58 -2.74
CA ARG A 125 -0.89 -30.82 -2.05
C ARG A 125 -1.81 -31.69 -2.92
N GLN A 126 -2.81 -31.07 -3.57
CA GLN A 126 -3.70 -31.79 -4.48
C GLN A 126 -2.97 -32.41 -5.68
N LEU A 127 -1.93 -31.76 -6.20
CA LEU A 127 -1.13 -32.30 -7.29
C LEU A 127 -0.27 -33.49 -6.83
N GLU A 128 0.35 -33.38 -5.65
CA GLU A 128 1.16 -34.46 -5.05
C GLU A 128 0.31 -35.71 -4.76
N GLU A 129 -0.91 -35.53 -4.23
CA GLU A 129 -1.86 -36.62 -3.99
C GLU A 129 -2.25 -37.33 -5.29
N LYS A 130 -2.55 -36.56 -6.35
CA LYS A 130 -2.84 -37.11 -7.68
C LYS A 130 -1.67 -37.90 -8.23
N GLN A 131 -0.45 -37.37 -8.15
CA GLN A 131 0.76 -38.07 -8.60
C GLN A 131 0.98 -39.37 -7.83
N ARG A 132 0.80 -39.36 -6.51
CA ARG A 132 0.92 -40.57 -5.68
C ARG A 132 -0.13 -41.62 -6.04
N SER A 133 -1.35 -41.21 -6.34
CA SER A 133 -2.43 -42.11 -6.76
C SER A 133 -2.26 -42.65 -8.18
N ALA A 134 -1.50 -41.96 -9.04
CA ALA A 134 -1.27 -42.32 -10.43
C ALA A 134 0.04 -43.12 -10.66
N ALA A 135 0.90 -43.23 -9.65
CA ALA A 135 2.11 -44.05 -9.71
C ALA A 135 1.73 -45.55 -9.71
N PRO A 136 2.15 -46.35 -10.71
CA PRO A 136 1.89 -47.79 -10.72
C PRO A 136 2.66 -48.47 -9.57
N GLN A 137 2.01 -49.44 -8.93
CA GLN A 137 2.60 -50.31 -7.90
C GLN A 137 3.60 -51.30 -8.51
#